data_AF-M5UP25-F1
#
_entry.id   AF-M5UP25-F1
#
_cell.length_a   1.000
_cell.length_b   1.000
_cell.length_c   1.000
_cell.angle_alpha   90.00
_cell.angle_beta   90.00
_cell.angle_gamma   90.00
#
_symmetry.space_group_name_H-M   'P 1'
#
loop_
_entity.id
_entity.type
_entity.pdbx_description
1 polymer ?
#
loop_
_entity_poly.entity_id
_entity_poly.type
_entity_poly.pdbx_seq_one_letter_code
_entity_poly.pdbx_strand_id
1 'polypeptide(L)'
;MATFETEAERGTKQRHDLTKREIDQKAAIMIVIEHFGNIAPGTKCSAVFFDSERIRKEKEFHAQLYSENGVQDPDVLAAMIAANVPDDPYWLVSLKSGDGAVREVTHLHRVDARTGKVLAEPS
;
A
#
# COMPACT_ATOMS: atom_id res chain seq x y z
N MET A 1 -29.85 51.63 -23.17
CA MET A 1 -28.45 51.20 -23.39
C MET A 1 -28.08 50.33 -22.20
N ALA A 2 -27.47 49.17 -22.46
CA ALA A 2 -27.51 47.95 -21.65
C ALA A 2 -26.85 48.00 -20.26
N THR A 3 -27.37 47.12 -19.40
CA THR A 3 -26.91 46.59 -18.10
C THR A 3 -25.43 46.23 -18.04
N PHE A 4 -24.76 46.38 -16.89
CA PHE A 4 -23.81 45.39 -16.34
C PHE A 4 -23.60 45.64 -14.84
N GLU A 5 -24.25 44.81 -14.01
CA GLU A 5 -23.86 44.58 -12.62
C GLU A 5 -22.56 43.77 -12.63
N THR A 6 -21.59 44.10 -11.79
CA THR A 6 -20.39 43.26 -11.60
C THR A 6 -20.48 42.63 -10.21
N GLU A 7 -20.72 41.33 -10.24
CA GLU A 7 -20.91 40.45 -9.10
C GLU A 7 -19.64 40.26 -8.27
N ALA A 8 -19.89 39.92 -7.01
CA ALA A 8 -18.96 39.49 -5.99
C ALA A 8 -18.03 38.35 -6.42
N GLU A 9 -16.73 38.51 -6.17
CA GLU A 9 -15.85 37.37 -5.94
C GLU A 9 -15.43 37.31 -4.47
N ARG A 10 -16.15 36.42 -3.78
CA ARG A 10 -15.83 35.84 -2.49
C ARG A 10 -14.44 35.19 -2.56
N GLY A 11 -13.44 35.89 -2.04
CA GLY A 11 -12.17 35.30 -1.63
C GLY A 11 -12.36 34.46 -0.36
N THR A 12 -13.13 33.37 -0.43
CA THR A 12 -13.11 32.34 0.61
C THR A 12 -11.73 31.73 0.66
N LYS A 13 -10.96 32.08 1.70
CA LYS A 13 -9.85 31.28 2.22
C LYS A 13 -10.34 29.84 2.39
N GLN A 14 -10.11 28.99 1.40
CA GLN A 14 -10.07 27.55 1.65
C GLN A 14 -8.81 27.30 2.48
N ARG A 15 -8.99 27.32 3.81
CA ARG A 15 -8.33 26.31 4.64
C ARG A 15 -8.72 24.98 4.02
N HIS A 16 -7.84 24.44 3.18
CA HIS A 16 -7.87 23.02 2.92
C HIS A 16 -7.49 22.35 4.24
N ASP A 17 -8.51 22.07 5.03
CA ASP A 17 -8.53 20.92 5.91
C ASP A 17 -7.86 19.77 5.14
N LEU A 18 -6.77 19.23 5.69
CA LEU A 18 -6.02 18.11 5.12
C LEU A 18 -6.91 16.87 5.20
N THR A 19 -7.93 16.80 4.36
CA THR A 19 -8.68 15.59 4.10
C THR A 19 -7.67 14.58 3.58
N LYS A 20 -7.39 13.55 4.40
CA LYS A 20 -6.50 12.43 4.10
C LYS A 20 -6.68 12.01 2.64
N ARG A 21 -5.75 12.41 1.77
CA ARG A 21 -5.71 11.89 0.40
C ARG A 21 -5.39 10.42 0.54
N GLU A 22 -6.38 9.57 0.29
CA GLU A 22 -6.15 8.14 0.14
C GLU A 22 -5.08 7.97 -0.93
N ILE A 23 -4.04 7.21 -0.61
CA ILE A 23 -2.91 6.99 -1.52
C ILE A 23 -3.42 6.19 -2.70
N ASP A 24 -3.24 6.71 -3.92
CA ASP A 24 -3.55 5.98 -5.14
C ASP A 24 -2.43 5.00 -5.53
N GLN A 25 -2.72 4.12 -6.48
CA GLN A 25 -1.79 3.09 -6.95
C GLN A 25 -0.45 3.68 -7.41
N LYS A 26 -0.47 4.80 -8.11
CA LYS A 26 0.74 5.45 -8.64
C LYS A 26 1.57 6.04 -7.50
N ALA A 27 0.94 6.68 -6.54
CA ALA A 27 1.59 7.23 -5.36
C ALA A 27 2.28 6.13 -4.54
N ALA A 28 1.62 4.97 -4.33
CA ALA A 28 2.24 3.84 -3.64
C ALA A 28 3.51 3.33 -4.36
N ILE A 29 3.49 3.22 -5.69
CA ILE A 29 4.66 2.82 -6.48
C ILE A 29 5.79 3.85 -6.34
N MET A 30 5.48 5.13 -6.47
CA MET A 30 6.48 6.20 -6.37
C MET A 30 7.15 6.22 -4.99
N ILE A 31 6.38 6.06 -3.92
CA ILE A 31 6.91 5.96 -2.54
C ILE A 31 7.97 4.86 -2.45
N VAL A 32 7.71 3.68 -3.02
CA VAL A 32 8.66 2.56 -2.98
C VAL A 32 9.91 2.88 -3.81
N ILE A 33 9.75 3.43 -5.03
CA ILE A 33 10.89 3.80 -5.88
C ILE A 33 11.78 4.83 -5.17
N GLU A 34 11.18 5.86 -4.56
CA GLU A 34 11.91 6.90 -3.83
C GLU A 34 12.58 6.35 -2.57
N HIS A 35 11.91 5.46 -1.84
CA HIS A 35 12.44 4.86 -0.61
C HIS A 35 13.70 4.03 -0.86
N PHE A 36 13.72 3.23 -1.94
CA PHE A 36 14.85 2.35 -2.25
C PHE A 36 15.90 2.99 -3.16
N GLY A 37 15.54 4.00 -3.95
CA GLY A 37 16.45 4.85 -4.75
C GLY A 37 17.23 4.17 -5.88
N ASN A 38 17.31 2.84 -5.89
CA ASN A 38 18.15 2.04 -6.77
C ASN A 38 17.32 1.11 -7.68
N ILE A 39 16.24 1.63 -8.25
CA ILE A 39 15.39 0.86 -9.17
C ILE A 39 15.90 1.03 -10.60
N ALA A 40 16.34 -0.07 -11.22
CA ALA A 40 16.88 -0.06 -12.57
C ALA A 40 15.83 0.43 -13.60
N PRO A 41 16.22 1.22 -14.61
CA PRO A 41 15.35 1.57 -15.73
C PRO A 41 14.76 0.31 -16.39
N GLY A 42 13.50 0.36 -16.80
CA GLY A 42 12.82 -0.78 -17.40
C GLY A 42 12.24 -1.79 -16.39
N THR A 43 12.41 -1.57 -15.08
CA THR A 43 11.72 -2.35 -14.04
C THR A 43 10.20 -2.21 -14.21
N LYS A 44 9.48 -3.33 -14.20
CA LYS A 44 8.02 -3.33 -14.21
C LYS A 44 7.52 -3.16 -12.79
N CYS A 45 6.65 -2.17 -12.60
CA CYS A 45 6.06 -1.85 -11.30
C CYS A 45 4.55 -2.10 -11.36
N SER A 46 3.99 -2.71 -10.32
CA SER A 46 2.55 -2.79 -10.11
C SER A 46 2.25 -2.62 -8.64
N ALA A 47 1.02 -2.21 -8.31
CA ALA A 47 0.58 -2.18 -6.92
C ALA A 47 -0.85 -2.67 -6.78
N VAL A 48 -1.13 -3.37 -5.69
CA VAL A 48 -2.44 -3.94 -5.39
C VAL A 48 -2.87 -3.46 -4.01
N PHE A 49 -4.07 -2.92 -3.91
CA PHE A 49 -4.62 -2.49 -2.64
C PHE A 49 -5.15 -3.69 -1.84
N PHE A 50 -4.78 -3.74 -0.57
CA PHE A 50 -5.32 -4.65 0.43
C PHE A 50 -6.20 -3.84 1.36
N ASP A 51 -7.51 -3.91 1.10
CA ASP A 51 -8.55 -3.36 1.97
C ASP A 51 -8.78 -4.27 3.19
N SER A 52 -9.63 -3.82 4.11
CA SER A 52 -9.94 -4.55 5.34
C SER A 52 -10.52 -5.95 5.08
N GLU A 53 -11.35 -6.12 4.04
CA GLU A 53 -11.93 -7.42 3.70
C GLU A 53 -10.90 -8.39 3.15
N ARG A 54 -9.98 -7.91 2.31
CA ARG A 54 -8.88 -8.70 1.79
C ARG A 54 -7.90 -9.06 2.89
N ILE A 55 -7.60 -8.14 3.80
CA ILE A 55 -6.77 -8.39 4.99
C ILE A 55 -7.41 -9.48 5.86
N ARG A 56 -8.72 -9.40 6.11
CA ARG A 56 -9.44 -10.43 6.87
C ARG A 56 -9.26 -11.82 6.24
N LYS A 57 -9.47 -11.94 4.92
CA LYS A 57 -9.27 -13.20 4.19
C LYS A 57 -7.83 -13.69 4.23
N GLU A 58 -6.86 -12.79 4.14
CA GLU A 58 -5.44 -13.13 4.22
C GLU A 58 -5.06 -13.69 5.59
N LYS A 59 -5.62 -13.11 6.66
CA LYS A 59 -5.45 -13.61 8.03
C LYS A 59 -6.12 -14.98 8.23
N GLU A 60 -7.31 -15.18 7.67
CA GLU A 60 -8.00 -16.48 7.69
C GLU A 60 -7.18 -17.55 6.96
N PHE A 61 -6.61 -17.22 5.80
CA PHE A 61 -5.72 -18.11 5.07
C PHE A 61 -4.49 -18.49 5.89
N HIS A 62 -3.82 -17.52 6.53
CA HIS A 62 -2.67 -17.79 7.40
C HIS A 62 -3.05 -18.61 8.63
N ALA A 63 -4.19 -18.31 9.26
CA ALA A 63 -4.71 -19.07 10.40
C ALA A 63 -4.90 -20.54 10.03
N GLN A 64 -5.52 -20.81 8.87
CA GLN A 64 -5.70 -22.16 8.35
C GLN A 64 -4.35 -22.82 8.06
N LEU A 65 -3.46 -22.14 7.33
CA LEU A 65 -2.14 -22.65 6.96
C LEU A 65 -1.32 -23.07 8.19
N TYR A 66 -1.26 -22.24 9.23
CA TYR A 66 -0.51 -22.54 10.44
C TYR A 66 -1.16 -23.64 11.28
N SER A 67 -2.49 -23.67 11.34
CA SER A 67 -3.23 -24.74 12.03
C SER A 67 -2.97 -26.10 11.37
N GLU A 68 -2.99 -26.16 10.04
CA GLU A 68 -2.67 -27.37 9.26
C GLU A 68 -1.21 -27.82 9.47
N ASN A 69 -0.29 -26.87 9.71
CA ASN A 69 1.11 -27.14 10.03
C ASN A 69 1.37 -27.44 11.52
N GLY A 70 0.33 -27.60 12.33
CA GLY A 70 0.42 -28.06 13.73
C GLY A 70 0.54 -26.95 14.78
N VAL A 71 0.40 -25.68 14.40
CA VAL A 71 0.32 -24.57 15.37
C VAL A 71 -1.11 -24.51 15.92
N GLN A 72 -1.31 -24.94 17.17
CA GLN A 72 -2.64 -24.98 17.80
C GLN A 72 -2.83 -24.00 18.95
N ASP A 73 -1.73 -23.42 19.47
CA ASP A 73 -1.81 -22.40 20.49
C ASP A 73 -2.38 -21.10 19.88
N PRO A 74 -3.52 -20.58 20.38
CA PRO A 74 -4.16 -19.40 19.80
C PRO A 74 -3.31 -18.13 19.88
N ASP A 75 -2.52 -17.96 20.95
CA ASP A 75 -1.70 -16.77 21.15
C ASP A 75 -0.48 -16.81 20.21
N VAL A 76 0.11 -17.99 20.02
CA VAL A 76 1.17 -18.21 19.02
C VAL A 76 0.63 -17.98 17.61
N LEU A 77 -0.56 -18.51 17.32
CA LEU A 77 -1.20 -18.34 16.01
C LEU A 77 -1.44 -16.86 15.70
N ALA A 78 -2.01 -16.12 16.65
CA ALA A 78 -2.27 -14.70 16.51
C ALA A 78 -0.98 -13.89 16.29
N ALA A 79 0.08 -14.20 17.04
CA ALA A 79 1.39 -13.57 16.89
C ALA A 79 2.01 -13.85 15.51
N MET A 80 1.93 -15.09 15.02
CA MET A 80 2.43 -15.47 13.70
C MET A 80 1.67 -14.78 12.57
N ILE A 81 0.34 -14.68 12.69
CA ILE A 81 -0.47 -13.94 11.71
C ILE A 81 -0.11 -12.46 11.72
N ALA A 82 -0.03 -11.83 12.89
CA ALA A 82 0.30 -10.40 13.01
C ALA A 82 1.70 -10.05 12.50
N ALA A 83 2.65 -10.98 12.63
CA ALA A 83 3.98 -10.83 12.05
C ALA A 83 3.96 -10.85 10.51
N ASN A 84 3.02 -11.58 9.90
CA ASN A 84 2.98 -11.80 8.45
C ASN A 84 1.97 -10.91 7.72
N VAL A 85 0.89 -10.49 8.37
CA VAL A 85 -0.22 -9.75 7.76
C VAL A 85 -0.51 -8.48 8.57
N PRO A 86 -0.32 -7.27 7.99
CA PRO A 86 -0.67 -6.02 8.65
C PRO A 86 -2.15 -5.94 9.02
N ASP A 87 -2.46 -5.27 10.14
CA ASP A 87 -3.83 -5.04 10.59
C ASP A 87 -4.56 -3.97 9.79
N ASP A 88 -3.82 -3.00 9.26
CA ASP A 88 -4.35 -1.83 8.58
C ASP A 88 -4.22 -1.93 7.06
N PRO A 89 -5.11 -1.28 6.28
CA PRO A 89 -5.03 -1.27 4.82
C PRO A 89 -3.69 -0.80 4.28
N TYR A 90 -3.19 -1.51 3.27
CA TYR A 90 -1.89 -1.25 2.67
C TYR A 90 -1.88 -1.50 1.17
N TRP A 91 -0.90 -0.94 0.48
CA TRP A 91 -0.57 -1.24 -0.90
C TRP A 91 0.57 -2.26 -0.95
N LEU A 92 0.37 -3.36 -1.67
CA LEU A 92 1.43 -4.31 -2.01
C LEU A 92 2.00 -3.92 -3.37
N VAL A 93 3.20 -3.35 -3.37
CA VAL A 93 3.93 -2.92 -4.56
C VAL A 93 4.88 -4.04 -5.00
N SER A 94 4.79 -4.43 -6.27
CA SER A 94 5.67 -5.39 -6.90
C SER A 94 6.63 -4.69 -7.84
N LEU A 95 7.92 -4.94 -7.66
CA LEU A 95 8.99 -4.50 -8.55
C LEU A 95 9.61 -5.73 -9.20
N LYS A 96 9.47 -5.84 -10.52
CA LYS A 96 10.01 -6.95 -11.29
C LYS A 96 11.12 -6.47 -12.19
N SER A 97 12.36 -6.86 -11.89
CA SER A 97 13.53 -6.55 -12.71
C SER A 97 13.42 -7.30 -14.03
N GLY A 98 13.35 -6.56 -15.13
CA GLY A 98 13.42 -7.13 -16.47
C GLY A 98 14.85 -7.05 -16.97
N ASP A 99 15.61 -8.14 -16.88
CA ASP A 99 16.77 -8.30 -17.74
C ASP A 99 16.89 -9.75 -18.24
N GLY A 100 16.93 -9.88 -19.57
CA GLY A 100 16.60 -11.07 -20.35
C GLY A 100 17.61 -12.22 -20.31
N ALA A 101 18.36 -12.38 -19.23
CA ALA A 101 19.37 -13.44 -19.09
C ALA A 101 19.44 -14.09 -17.69
N VAL A 102 18.85 -13.47 -16.67
CA VAL A 102 18.92 -13.93 -15.28
C VAL A 102 17.51 -14.03 -14.71
N ARG A 103 17.26 -15.10 -13.95
CA ARG A 103 15.98 -15.43 -13.30
C ARG A 103 15.28 -14.17 -12.79
N GLU A 104 14.09 -13.88 -13.32
CA GLU A 104 13.33 -12.67 -12.97
C GLU A 104 13.10 -12.61 -11.45
N VAL A 105 13.72 -11.64 -10.78
CA VAL A 105 13.51 -11.42 -9.35
C VAL A 105 12.35 -10.44 -9.18
N THR A 106 11.37 -10.83 -8.38
CA THR A 106 10.24 -9.97 -8.00
C THR A 106 10.40 -9.60 -6.54
N HIS A 107 10.53 -8.31 -6.27
CA HIS A 107 10.54 -7.75 -4.92
C HIS A 107 9.13 -7.25 -4.58
N LEU A 108 8.67 -7.54 -3.37
CA LEU A 108 7.36 -7.13 -2.87
C LEU A 108 7.53 -6.19 -1.70
N HIS A 109 6.93 -5.01 -1.77
CA HIS A 109 7.03 -3.99 -0.73
C HIS A 109 5.64 -3.58 -0.27
N ARG A 110 5.48 -3.35 1.03
CA ARG A 110 4.20 -2.94 1.61
C ARG A 110 4.25 -1.45 1.94
N VAL A 111 3.21 -0.71 1.59
CA VAL A 111 3.07 0.72 1.90
C VAL A 111 1.77 0.93 2.65
N ASP A 112 1.84 1.49 3.85
CA ASP A 112 0.66 1.85 4.64
C ASP A 112 -0.22 2.85 3.86
N ALA A 113 -1.49 2.52 3.65
CA ALA A 113 -2.36 3.29 2.76
C ALA A 113 -2.80 4.64 3.35
N ARG A 114 -2.61 4.85 4.66
CA ARG A 114 -3.02 6.06 5.39
C ARG A 114 -1.88 7.04 5.55
N THR A 115 -0.65 6.53 5.71
CA THR A 115 0.54 7.29 6.07
C THR A 115 1.58 7.35 4.95
N GLY A 116 1.52 6.43 3.99
CA GLY A 116 2.50 6.32 2.91
C GLY A 116 3.86 5.82 3.38
N LYS A 117 3.94 5.25 4.58
CA LYS A 117 5.17 4.66 5.09
C LYS A 117 5.37 3.27 4.50
N VAL A 118 6.60 2.98 4.07
CA VAL A 118 7.00 1.61 3.73
C VAL A 118 7.03 0.80 5.02
N LEU A 119 6.29 -0.31 5.04
CA LEU A 119 6.24 -1.25 6.16
C LEU A 119 7.43 -2.21 6.05
N ALA A 120 7.99 -2.59 7.19
CA ALA A 120 9.06 -3.59 7.23
C ALA A 120 8.57 -4.93 6.67
N GLU A 121 9.47 -5.64 6.00
CA GLU A 121 9.18 -7.01 5.58
C GLU A 121 9.09 -7.93 6.82
N PRO A 122 8.21 -8.94 6.79
CA PRO A 122 8.21 -9.97 7.82
C PRO A 122 9.58 -10.64 7.87
N SER A 123 10.10 -10.84 9.09
CA SER A 123 11.42 -11.43 9.38
C SER A 123 11.40 -12.95 9.35
#